data_AF-A0A6I3UTU5-F1
#
_entry.id   AF-A0A6I3UTU5-F1
#
_cell.length_a   1.000
_cell.length_b   1.000
_cell.length_c   1.000
_cell.angle_alpha   90.00
_cell.angle_beta   90.00
_cell.angle_gamma   90.00
#
_symmetry.space_group_name_H-M   'P 1'
#
loop_
_entity.id
_entity.type
_entity.pdbx_description
1 polymer ?
#
loop_
_entity_poly.entity_id
_entity_poly.type
_entity_poly.pdbx_seq_one_letter_code
_entity_poly.pdbx_strand_id
1 'polypeptide(L)' 'KEVADKLNIHQQTLLKYEHDSSKIPMDLLDKLARLYNVEKDFIFLGKKYELNHNLGEV' A
#
# COMPACT_ATOMS: atom_id res chain seq x y z
N LYS A 1 -7.31 8.38 -8.47
CA LYS A 1 -8.66 7.78 -8.70
C LYS A 1 -8.55 6.47 -9.48
N GLU A 2 -7.73 6.40 -10.53
CA GLU A 2 -7.60 5.20 -11.38
C GLU A 2 -7.20 3.91 -10.65
N VAL A 3 -6.40 3.98 -9.59
CA VAL A 3 -5.98 2.79 -8.81
C VAL A 3 -7.16 2.17 -8.04
N ALA A 4 -8.02 3.00 -7.44
CA ALA A 4 -9.19 2.54 -6.69
C ALA A 4 -10.21 1.87 -7.62
N ASP A 5 -10.46 2.46 -8.79
CA ASP A 5 -11.28 1.88 -9.86
C ASP A 5 -10.71 0.55 -10.37
N LYS A 6 -9.40 0.49 -10.67
CA LYS A 6 -8.74 -0.75 -11.14
C LYS A 6 -8.75 -1.86 -10.11
N LEU A 7 -8.71 -1.53 -8.83
CA LEU A 7 -8.77 -2.48 -7.72
C LEU A 7 -10.21 -2.80 -7.29
N ASN A 8 -11.21 -2.11 -7.87
CA ASN A 8 -12.61 -2.19 -7.50
C ASN A 8 -12.84 -2.00 -5.97
N ILE A 9 -12.13 -1.02 -5.39
CA ILE A 9 -12.26 -0.64 -3.98
C ILE A 9 -12.68 0.81 -3.86
N HIS A 10 -13.32 1.13 -2.73
CA HIS A 10 -13.67 2.51 -2.44
C HIS A 10 -12.41 3.38 -2.28
N GLN A 11 -12.42 4.60 -2.80
CA GLN A 11 -11.28 5.52 -2.71
C GLN A 11 -10.85 5.79 -1.25
N GLN A 12 -11.81 5.79 -0.33
CA GLN A 12 -11.59 5.95 1.10
C GLN A 12 -10.84 4.76 1.72
N THR A 13 -11.09 3.56 1.21
CA THR A 13 -10.40 2.33 1.60
C THR A 13 -8.95 2.36 1.11
N LEU A 14 -8.72 2.82 -0.13
CA LEU A 14 -7.36 3.04 -0.65
C LEU A 14 -6.61 4.05 0.22
N LEU A 15 -7.23 5.18 0.55
CA LEU A 15 -6.61 6.23 1.37
C LEU A 15 -6.24 5.72 2.78
N LYS A 16 -7.06 4.83 3.35
CA LYS A 16 -6.76 4.14 4.61
C LYS A 16 -5.49 3.30 4.49
N TYR A 17 -5.37 2.52 3.43
CA TYR A 17 -4.18 1.67 3.20
C TYR A 17 -2.94 2.48 2.83
N GLU A 18 -3.05 3.61 2.15
CA GLU A 18 -1.92 4.53 1.92
C GLU A 18 -1.40 5.14 3.22
N HIS A 19 -2.25 5.24 4.25
CA HIS A 19 -1.87 5.76 5.56
C HIS A 19 -1.38 4.65 6.51
N ASP A 20 -2.07 3.51 6.51
CA ASP A 20 -1.77 2.33 7.31
C ASP A 20 -2.02 1.05 6.48
N SER A 21 -0.97 0.56 5.82
CA SER A 21 -1.01 -0.67 5.04
C SER A 21 -0.84 -1.93 5.90
N SER A 22 -0.68 -1.80 7.23
CA SER A 22 -0.45 -2.93 8.15
C SER A 22 -1.60 -3.94 8.18
N LYS A 23 -2.82 -3.52 7.78
CA LYS A 23 -4.02 -4.37 7.73
C LYS A 23 -4.50 -4.63 6.31
N ILE A 24 -3.66 -4.40 5.30
CA ILE A 24 -4.05 -4.65 3.92
C ILE A 24 -4.26 -6.16 3.71
N PRO A 25 -5.39 -6.60 3.12
CA PRO A 25 -5.57 -8.00 2.81
C PRO A 25 -4.60 -8.42 1.70
N MET A 26 -4.06 -9.64 1.82
CA MET A 26 -3.05 -10.17 0.89
C MET A 26 -3.52 -10.18 -0.57
N ASP A 27 -4.82 -10.38 -0.81
CA ASP A 27 -5.43 -10.31 -2.14
C ASP A 27 -5.31 -8.90 -2.76
N LEU A 28 -5.49 -7.86 -1.95
CA LEU A 28 -5.36 -6.48 -2.40
C LEU A 28 -3.90 -6.10 -2.62
N LEU A 29 -3.00 -6.59 -1.75
CA LEU A 29 -1.56 -6.45 -1.94
C LEU A 29 -1.09 -7.09 -3.24
N ASP A 30 -1.56 -8.30 -3.55
CA ASP A 30 -1.21 -9.00 -4.79
C ASP A 30 -1.70 -8.23 -6.02
N LYS A 31 -2.91 -7.67 -5.97
CA LYS A 31 -3.43 -6.80 -7.03
C LYS A 31 -2.60 -5.51 -7.18
N LEU A 32 -2.16 -4.90 -6.08
CA LEU A 32 -1.28 -3.73 -6.10
C LEU A 32 0.08 -4.07 -6.70
N ALA A 33 0.71 -5.17 -6.28
CA ALA A 33 1.97 -5.67 -6.83
C ALA A 33 1.89 -5.87 -8.34
N ARG A 34 0.82 -6.51 -8.82
CA ARG A 34 0.57 -6.68 -10.27
C ARG A 34 0.33 -5.35 -10.98
N LEU A 35 -0.42 -4.44 -10.35
CA LEU A 35 -0.75 -3.13 -10.93
C LEU A 35 0.50 -2.26 -11.13
N TYR A 36 1.41 -2.27 -10.15
CA TYR A 36 2.68 -1.54 -10.21
C TYR A 36 3.80 -2.34 -10.88
N ASN A 37 3.57 -3.62 -11.20
CA ASN A 37 4.55 -4.55 -11.77
C ASN A 37 5.81 -4.64 -10.90
N VAL A 38 5.62 -4.75 -9.59
CA VAL A 38 6.68 -4.89 -8.58
C VAL A 38 6.43 -6.14 -7.75
N GLU A 39 7.48 -6.69 -7.15
CA GLU A 39 7.30 -7.78 -6.18
C GLU A 39 6.68 -7.25 -4.89
N LYS A 40 5.91 -8.11 -4.22
CA LYS A 40 5.19 -7.77 -2.97
C LYS A 40 6.13 -7.29 -1.87
N ASP A 41 7.37 -7.78 -1.85
CA ASP A 41 8.39 -7.38 -0.88
C ASP A 41 8.89 -5.93 -1.08
N PHE A 42 8.68 -5.34 -2.27
CA PHE A 42 8.97 -3.92 -2.51
C PHE A 42 7.80 -3.00 -2.17
N ILE A 43 6.62 -3.55 -1.84
CA ILE A 43 5.50 -2.74 -1.37
C ILE A 43 5.66 -2.53 0.13
N PHE A 44 5.79 -1.27 0.53
CA PHE A 44 5.86 -0.95 1.94
C PHE A 44 4.53 -1.23 2.64
N LEU A 45 4.58 -2.17 3.58
CA LEU A 45 3.47 -2.56 4.45
C LEU A 45 3.73 -2.05 5.86
N GLY A 46 3.05 -0.99 6.25
CA GLY A 46 3.24 -0.37 7.55
C GLY A 46 2.56 0.98 7.65
N LYS A 47 2.73 1.64 8.79
CA LYS A 47 2.23 3.01 8.92
C LYS A 47 3.16 3.95 8.16
N LYS A 48 2.59 4.95 7.48
CA LYS A 48 3.38 5.99 6.79
C LYS A 48 4.43 6.66 7.70
N TYR A 49 4.18 6.70 9.01
CA TYR A 49 5.10 7.27 9.99
C TYR A 49 6.30 6.37 10.36
N GLU A 50 6.24 5.07 10.08
CA GLU A 50 7.37 4.14 10.29
C GLU A 50 8.40 4.26 9.16
N LEU A 51 7.97 4.60 7.93
CA LEU A 51 8.88 4.94 6.81
C LEU A 51 9.84 6.09 7.16
N ASN A 52 9.31 7.14 7.80
CA ASN A 52 10.10 8.32 8.15
C ASN A 52 11.05 8.08 9.34
N HIS A 53 10.82 7.04 10.14
CA HIS A 53 11.70 6.69 11.25
C HIS A 53 12.96 5.97 10.75
N ASN A 54 12.82 5.08 9.76
CA ASN A 54 13.94 4.32 9.19
C ASN A 54 14.86 5.12 8.24
N LEU A 55 14.44 6.30 7.79
CA LEU A 55 15.26 7.21 6.98
C LEU A 55 16.00 8.27 7.82
N GLY A 56 15.72 8.33 9.12
CA GLY A 56 16.31 9.30 10.05
C GLY A 56 17.47 8.75 10.90
N GLU A 57 17.77 7.45 10.82
CA GLU A 57 18.92 6.84 11.48
C GLU A 57 19.99 6.47 10.44
N VAL A 58 20.82 7.45 10.08
CA VAL A 58 22.12 7.28 9.41
C VAL A 58 23.19 8.07 10.13
#